data_AF-A0A011P7F7-F1
#
_entry.id   AF-A0A011P7F7-F1
#
_cell.length_a   1.000
_cell.length_b   1.000
_cell.length_c   1.000
_cell.angle_alpha   90.00
_cell.angle_beta   90.00
_cell.angle_gamma   90.00
#
_symmetry.space_group_name_H-M   'P 1'
#
loop_
_entity.id
_entity.type
_entity.pdbx_description
1 polymer ?
#
loop_
_entity_poly.entity_id
_entity_poly.type
_entity_poly.pdbx_seq_one_letter_code
_entity_poly.pdbx_strand_id
1 'polypeptide(L)'
;MGQYLRPARVRYGIYVLGNTDPQRQWKEPDSGDLIGFDELVRRVVARAAALQTKLAEEVDALAVIAIDFSDPRQRGRPVTEAAAAS
;
A
#
# COMPACT_ATOMS: atom_id res chain seq x y z
N MET A 1 -13.55 -4.79 5.56
CA MET A 1 -14.12 -4.16 4.36
C MET A 1 -15.06 -3.05 4.83
N GLY A 2 -14.64 -1.79 4.70
CA GLY A 2 -15.50 -0.64 4.99
C GLY A 2 -16.24 -0.23 3.73
N GLN A 3 -17.57 -0.18 3.79
CA GLN A 3 -18.43 0.24 2.67
C GLN A 3 -18.29 1.76 2.48
N TYR A 4 -17.80 2.19 1.32
CA TYR A 4 -17.72 3.61 0.95
C TYR A 4 -19.08 4.07 0.43
N LEU A 5 -19.83 4.82 1.24
CA LEU A 5 -20.90 5.66 0.73
C LEU A 5 -20.22 6.80 -0.05
N ARG A 6 -20.22 6.74 -1.39
CA ARG A 6 -19.88 7.91 -2.21
C ARG A 6 -21.13 8.78 -2.36
N PRO A 7 -21.15 10.02 -1.84
CA PRO A 7 -21.98 11.05 -2.44
C PRO A 7 -21.59 11.18 -3.92
N ALA A 8 -22.58 11.30 -4.81
CA ALA A 8 -22.43 11.19 -6.27
C ALA A 8 -21.52 12.24 -6.95
N ARG A 9 -20.74 13.02 -6.19
CA ARG A 9 -19.90 14.12 -6.64
C ARG A 9 -18.58 14.27 -5.89
N VAL A 10 -18.16 13.28 -5.09
CA VAL A 10 -16.87 13.36 -4.41
C VAL A 10 -15.75 13.04 -5.39
N ARG A 11 -14.98 14.08 -5.74
CA ARG A 11 -13.80 14.01 -6.64
C ARG A 11 -12.47 13.91 -5.87
N TYR A 12 -12.55 13.69 -4.57
CA TYR A 12 -11.40 13.58 -3.66
C TYR A 12 -11.34 12.16 -3.08
N GLY A 13 -10.15 11.63 -2.89
CA GLY A 13 -9.98 10.30 -2.30
C GLY A 13 -8.79 10.21 -1.36
N ILE A 14 -8.86 9.25 -0.44
CA ILE A 14 -7.74 8.88 0.42
C ILE A 14 -7.61 7.36 0.38
N TYR A 15 -6.42 6.87 0.06
CA TYR A 15 -6.04 5.48 0.28
C TYR A 15 -5.28 5.37 1.59
N VAL A 16 -5.75 4.52 2.49
CA VAL A 16 -5.08 4.24 3.76
C VAL A 16 -4.49 2.84 3.70
N LEU A 17 -3.18 2.76 3.87
CA LEU A 17 -2.43 1.51 3.88
C LEU A 17 -1.86 1.28 5.28
N GLY A 18 -2.15 0.13 5.85
CA GLY A 18 -1.65 -0.30 7.14
C GLY A 18 -0.93 -1.63 6.99
N ASN A 19 0.30 -1.72 7.52
CA ASN A 19 0.97 -2.99 7.71
C ASN A 19 1.19 -3.27 9.18
N THR A 20 0.93 -4.51 9.61
CA THR A 20 1.16 -4.95 11.00
C THR A 20 2.20 -6.07 11.06
N ASP A 21 2.56 -6.65 9.93
CA ASP A 21 3.43 -7.81 9.84
C ASP A 21 4.67 -7.44 9.00
N PRO A 22 5.86 -7.39 9.63
CA PRO A 22 7.08 -6.93 8.96
C PRO A 22 7.56 -7.87 7.85
N GLN A 23 7.04 -9.11 7.81
CA GLN A 23 7.38 -10.14 6.82
C GLN A 23 6.29 -10.31 5.76
N ARG A 24 5.19 -9.56 5.87
CA ARG A 24 4.11 -9.61 4.89
C ARG A 24 4.65 -9.18 3.53
N GLN A 25 4.36 -10.00 2.54
CA GLN A 25 4.62 -9.72 1.14
C GLN A 25 3.31 -9.68 0.37
N TRP A 26 3.27 -8.84 -0.66
CA TRP A 26 2.14 -8.71 -1.56
C TRP A 26 2.58 -9.14 -2.95
N LYS A 27 1.69 -9.81 -3.66
CA LYS A 27 1.93 -10.17 -5.05
C LYS A 27 1.66 -8.97 -5.94
N GLU A 28 2.63 -8.63 -6.76
CA GLU A 28 2.54 -7.65 -7.81
C GLU A 28 1.62 -8.20 -8.94
N PRO A 29 0.58 -7.46 -9.39
CA PRO A 29 -0.39 -7.99 -10.35
C PRO A 29 0.11 -8.25 -11.78
N ASP A 30 1.07 -7.46 -12.25
CA ASP A 30 1.59 -7.45 -13.62
C ASP A 30 2.80 -8.39 -13.80
N SER A 31 3.78 -8.34 -12.89
CA SER A 31 4.99 -9.17 -12.88
C SER A 31 4.85 -10.45 -12.06
N GLY A 32 3.95 -10.46 -11.06
CA GLY A 32 3.81 -11.59 -10.14
C GLY A 32 4.84 -11.62 -9.00
N ASP A 33 5.73 -10.64 -8.93
CA ASP A 33 6.78 -10.57 -7.91
C ASP A 33 6.20 -10.37 -6.50
N LEU A 34 6.93 -10.85 -5.49
CA LEU A 34 6.60 -10.56 -4.10
C LEU A 34 7.29 -9.28 -3.66
N ILE A 35 6.51 -8.29 -3.27
CA ILE A 35 6.98 -6.98 -2.84
C ILE A 35 6.68 -6.73 -1.36
N GLY A 36 7.58 -6.01 -0.69
CA GLY A 36 7.37 -5.56 0.69
C GLY A 36 6.52 -4.30 0.78
N PHE A 37 6.22 -3.86 2.00
CA PHE A 37 5.31 -2.74 2.26
C PHE A 37 5.79 -1.42 1.65
N ASP A 38 7.08 -1.09 1.75
CA ASP A 38 7.64 0.15 1.18
C ASP A 38 7.47 0.22 -0.35
N GLU A 39 7.66 -0.91 -1.03
CA GLU A 39 7.47 -1.01 -2.47
C GLU A 39 5.99 -0.93 -2.86
N LEU A 40 5.11 -1.58 -2.08
CA LEU A 40 3.67 -1.42 -2.24
C LEU A 40 3.25 0.05 -2.14
N VAL A 41 3.72 0.77 -1.12
CA VAL A 41 3.40 2.19 -0.91
C VAL A 41 3.86 3.03 -2.09
N ARG A 42 5.11 2.86 -2.55
CA ARG A 42 5.64 3.59 -3.72
C ARG A 42 4.77 3.37 -4.96
N ARG A 43 4.34 2.13 -5.22
CA ARG A 43 3.49 1.80 -6.36
C ARG A 43 2.09 2.39 -6.25
N VAL A 44 1.48 2.34 -5.07
CA VAL A 44 0.15 2.94 -4.86
C VAL A 44 0.20 4.46 -5.02
N VAL A 45 1.25 5.13 -4.53
CA VAL A 45 1.47 6.56 -4.73
C VAL A 45 1.61 6.89 -6.23
N ALA A 46 2.46 6.15 -6.95
CA ALA A 46 2.64 6.37 -8.38
C ALA A 46 1.34 6.14 -9.16
N ARG A 47 0.56 5.12 -8.81
CA ARG A 47 -0.72 4.83 -9.45
C ARG A 47 -1.77 5.88 -9.12
N ALA A 48 -1.80 6.39 -7.89
CA ALA A 48 -2.69 7.48 -7.49
C ALA A 48 -2.42 8.75 -8.31
N ALA A 49 -1.15 9.14 -8.47
CA ALA A 49 -0.76 10.26 -9.31
C ALA A 49 -1.15 10.03 -10.79
N ALA A 50 -0.90 8.85 -11.33
CA ALA A 50 -1.28 8.51 -12.71
C ALA A 50 -2.80 8.55 -12.92
N LEU A 51 -3.59 8.10 -11.94
CA LEU A 51 -5.05 8.17 -11.98
C LEU A 51 -5.55 9.61 -11.98
N GLN A 52 -4.99 10.46 -11.12
CA GLN A 52 -5.34 11.89 -11.07
C GLN A 52 -5.04 12.57 -12.40
N THR A 53 -3.90 12.29 -13.02
CA THR A 53 -3.56 12.82 -14.35
C THR A 53 -4.50 12.30 -15.43
N LYS A 54 -4.84 11.00 -15.41
CA LYS A 54 -5.68 10.37 -16.43
C LYS A 54 -7.15 10.81 -16.35
N LEU A 55 -7.65 11.06 -15.14
CA LEU A 55 -9.04 11.37 -14.85
C LEU A 55 -9.19 12.78 -14.27
N ALA A 56 -8.45 13.75 -14.80
CA ALA A 56 -8.36 15.10 -14.23
C ALA A 56 -9.71 15.83 -14.11
N GLU A 57 -10.70 15.48 -14.94
CA GLU A 57 -12.06 16.06 -14.86
C GLU A 57 -12.92 15.41 -13.75
N GLU A 58 -12.59 14.19 -13.35
CA GLU A 58 -13.34 13.37 -12.40
C GLU A 58 -12.68 13.28 -11.01
N VAL A 59 -11.36 13.47 -10.94
CA VAL A 59 -10.53 13.31 -9.74
C VAL A 59 -9.69 14.57 -9.52
N ASP A 60 -10.12 15.39 -8.56
CA ASP A 60 -9.41 16.62 -8.19
C ASP A 60 -8.11 16.31 -7.43
N ALA A 61 -8.19 15.43 -6.43
CA ALA A 61 -7.03 15.03 -5.64
C ALA A 61 -7.17 13.64 -5.02
N LEU A 62 -6.05 12.94 -4.92
CA LEU A 62 -5.97 11.62 -4.32
C LEU A 62 -4.76 11.55 -3.39
N ALA A 63 -5.01 11.38 -2.09
CA ALA A 63 -3.96 11.23 -1.09
C ALA A 63 -3.71 9.75 -0.79
N VAL A 64 -2.46 9.41 -0.48
CA VAL A 64 -2.08 8.09 0.04
C VAL A 64 -1.46 8.30 1.40
N ILE A 65 -2.02 7.64 2.42
CA ILE A 65 -1.52 7.63 3.78
C ILE A 65 -1.09 6.20 4.08
N ALA A 66 0.19 6.01 4.36
CA ALA A 66 0.74 4.70 4.69
C ALA A 66 1.35 4.71 6.07
N ILE A 67 1.01 3.72 6.89
CA ILE A 67 1.56 3.54 8.23
C ILE A 67 1.99 2.09 8.39
N ASP A 68 3.27 1.88 8.67
CA ASP A 68 3.77 0.57 9.05
C ASP A 68 3.80 0.47 10.59
N PHE A 69 2.84 -0.28 11.13
CA PHE A 69 2.71 -0.62 12.54
C PHE A 69 3.51 -1.86 12.95
N SER A 70 4.20 -2.51 12.01
CA SER A 70 5.05 -3.66 12.33
C SER A 70 6.23 -3.26 13.23
N ASP A 71 6.80 -4.22 13.96
CA ASP A 71 8.00 -4.00 14.77
C ASP A 71 9.18 -3.59 13.85
N PRO A 72 9.73 -2.36 13.99
CA PRO A 72 10.81 -1.89 13.13
C PRO A 72 12.08 -2.75 13.22
N ARG A 73 12.28 -3.48 14.31
CA ARG A 73 13.45 -4.36 14.51
C ARG A 73 13.36 -5.64 13.68
N GLN A 74 12.18 -5.97 13.18
CA GLN A 74 11.91 -7.18 12.40
C GLN A 74 11.81 -6.90 10.90
N ARG A 75 11.85 -5.62 10.50
CA ARG A 75 11.86 -5.19 9.10
C ARG A 75 13.23 -5.54 8.50
N GLY A 76 13.26 -6.37 7.46
CA GLY A 76 14.50 -6.71 6.72
C GLY A 76 15.30 -7.91 7.24
N ARG A 77 14.82 -8.64 8.27
CA ARG A 77 15.42 -9.94 8.64
C ARG A 77 14.89 -11.04 7.71
N PRO A 78 15.75 -11.82 7.03
CA PRO A 78 15.28 -12.99 6.28
C PRO A 78 14.69 -14.02 7.26
N VAL A 79 13.52 -14.58 6.90
CA VAL A 79 12.73 -15.54 7.70
C VAL A 79 13.54 -16.77 8.15
N THR A 80 14.65 -17.07 7.47
CA THR A 80 15.52 -18.22 7.74
C THR A 80 16.31 -18.15 9.05
N GLU A 81 16.53 -16.97 9.64
CA GLU A 81 17.35 -16.87 10.86
C GLU A 81 16.59 -17.19 12.16
N ALA A 82 15.26 -17.11 12.13
CA ALA A 82 14.43 -17.40 13.31
C ALA A 82 14.26 -18.91 13.58
N ALA A 83 14.54 -19.77 12.59
CA ALA A 83 14.41 -21.23 12.73
C ALA A 83 15.66 -21.93 13.28
N ALA A 84 16.79 -21.23 13.44
CA ALA A 84 18.06 -21.82 13.88
C ALA A 84 18.32 -21.71 15.40
N ALA A 85 17.35 -21.21 16.18
CA ALA A 85 17.46 -20.98 17.61
C ALA A 85 16.40 -21.74 18.43
N SER A 86 16.11 -22.99 18.07
CA SER A 86 15.25 -23.90 18.86
C SER A 86 15.85 -25.28 18.97
#